data_AF-A0A522T762-F1
#
_entry.id   AF-A0A522T762-F1
#
_cell.length_a   1.000
_cell.length_b   1.000
_cell.length_c   1.000
_cell.angle_alpha   90.00
_cell.angle_beta   90.00
_cell.angle_gamma   90.00
#
_symmetry.space_group_name_H-M   'P 1'
#
loop_
_entity.id
_entity.type
_entity.pdbx_description
1 polymer ?
#
loop_
_entity_poly.entity_id
_entity_poly.type
_entity_poly.pdbx_seq_one_letter_code
_entity_poly.pdbx_strand_id
1 'polypeptide(L)'
;MITPNKLLEHARSELAYSGQNKPRQADLHRAVSTAYYAAFHSLSQTVASEFVPAASKETRLVFARAIDHGKAKDICAAWSSCSDPVLRKFAAALKNLYQQRTDCDYNLQYKISKAETLVAITEAAGAMQSLDRADPGLRRDFLAAVLLKRR
;
A
#
# COMPACT_ATOMS: atom_id res chain seq x y z
N MET A 1 -14.16 -3.52 7.83
CA MET A 1 -13.06 -3.42 6.85
C MET A 1 -11.89 -4.19 7.43
N ILE A 2 -11.22 -5.03 6.66
CA ILE A 2 -9.98 -5.68 7.12
C ILE A 2 -8.95 -4.57 7.36
N THR A 3 -8.26 -4.61 8.50
CA THR A 3 -7.28 -3.59 8.87
C THR A 3 -5.98 -3.77 8.09
N PRO A 4 -5.20 -2.71 7.83
CA PRO A 4 -3.91 -2.79 7.13
C PRO A 4 -2.95 -3.78 7.82
N ASN A 5 -2.89 -3.74 9.15
CA ASN A 5 -2.03 -4.65 9.93
C ASN A 5 -2.41 -6.13 9.75
N LYS A 6 -3.71 -6.45 9.70
CA LYS A 6 -4.16 -7.84 9.45
C LYS A 6 -3.78 -8.34 8.05
N LEU A 7 -3.81 -7.46 7.04
CA LEU A 7 -3.31 -7.81 5.70
C LEU A 7 -1.80 -8.04 5.74
N LEU A 8 -1.04 -7.21 6.45
CA LEU A 8 0.40 -7.37 6.58
C LEU A 8 0.78 -8.65 7.32
N GLU A 9 0.06 -9.00 8.40
CA GLU A 9 0.19 -10.28 9.11
C GLU A 9 -0.11 -11.45 8.19
N HIS A 10 -1.18 -11.36 7.40
CA HIS A 10 -1.55 -12.40 6.44
C HIS A 10 -0.46 -12.58 5.37
N ALA A 11 0.07 -11.50 4.81
CA ALA A 11 1.18 -11.56 3.84
C ALA A 11 2.42 -12.27 4.42
N ARG A 12 2.70 -12.09 5.73
CA ARG A 12 3.78 -12.83 6.42
C ARG A 12 3.44 -14.31 6.59
N SER A 13 2.18 -14.64 6.89
CA SER A 13 1.76 -16.03 7.07
C SER A 13 1.89 -16.86 5.78
N GLU A 14 1.64 -16.26 4.62
CA GLU A 14 1.84 -16.88 3.30
C GLU A 14 3.31 -17.30 3.07
N LEU A 15 4.27 -16.60 3.68
CA LEU A 15 5.69 -16.98 3.63
C LEU A 15 6.06 -18.08 4.63
N ALA A 16 5.31 -18.21 5.73
CA ALA A 16 5.58 -19.14 6.81
C ALA A 16 5.00 -20.54 6.55
N TYR A 17 3.88 -20.61 5.83
CA TYR A 17 3.17 -21.86 5.55
C TYR A 17 3.92 -22.80 4.58
N SER A 18 5.07 -22.37 4.02
CA SER A 18 5.84 -23.18 3.08
C SER A 18 6.61 -24.36 3.69
N GLY A 19 6.69 -24.49 5.02
CA GLY A 19 7.38 -25.61 5.68
C GLY A 19 8.86 -25.77 5.27
N GLN A 20 9.44 -26.95 5.51
CA GLN A 20 10.83 -27.32 5.10
C GLN A 20 11.09 -27.21 3.58
N ASN A 21 10.09 -26.83 2.77
CA ASN A 21 10.17 -26.69 1.33
C ASN A 21 10.13 -25.21 0.88
N LYS A 22 10.64 -24.95 -0.32
CA LYS A 22 10.60 -23.62 -0.94
C LYS A 22 9.13 -23.19 -1.16
N PRO A 23 8.73 -21.94 -0.83
CA PRO A 23 7.38 -21.44 -1.10
C PRO A 23 7.00 -21.59 -2.57
N ARG A 24 5.74 -21.90 -2.85
CA ARG A 24 5.23 -21.93 -4.23
C ARG A 24 5.15 -20.50 -4.77
N GLN A 25 5.35 -20.33 -6.07
CA GLN A 25 5.22 -19.01 -6.71
C GLN A 25 3.84 -18.37 -6.45
N ALA A 26 2.77 -19.18 -6.43
CA ALA A 26 1.43 -18.70 -6.09
C ALA A 26 1.37 -18.03 -4.71
N ASP A 27 1.96 -18.65 -3.68
CA ASP A 27 1.97 -18.11 -2.31
C ASP A 27 2.79 -16.81 -2.24
N LEU A 28 3.94 -16.78 -2.93
CA LEU A 28 4.77 -15.57 -3.02
C LEU A 28 4.05 -14.41 -3.72
N HIS A 29 3.35 -14.69 -4.83
CA HIS A 29 2.57 -13.69 -5.56
C HIS A 29 1.43 -13.16 -4.69
N ARG A 30 0.71 -14.04 -3.99
CA ARG A 30 -0.36 -13.65 -3.05
C ARG A 30 0.18 -12.81 -1.90
N ALA A 31 1.35 -13.14 -1.36
CA ALA A 31 1.99 -12.36 -0.31
C ALA A 31 2.33 -10.93 -0.77
N VAL A 32 2.89 -10.76 -1.98
CA VAL A 32 3.18 -9.43 -2.56
C VAL A 32 1.89 -8.63 -2.77
N SER A 33 0.88 -9.23 -3.40
CA SER A 33 -0.40 -8.55 -3.64
C SER A 33 -1.05 -8.14 -2.31
N THR A 34 -1.00 -8.99 -1.29
CA THR A 34 -1.53 -8.69 0.05
C THR A 34 -0.74 -7.58 0.75
N ALA A 35 0.60 -7.56 0.63
CA ALA A 35 1.43 -6.48 1.15
C ALA A 35 1.10 -5.13 0.51
N TYR A 36 0.91 -5.10 -0.82
CA TYR A 36 0.42 -3.91 -1.52
C TYR A 36 -0.95 -3.47 -0.98
N TYR A 37 -1.90 -4.39 -0.82
CA TYR A 37 -3.22 -4.05 -0.27
C TYR A 37 -3.15 -3.54 1.17
N ALA A 38 -2.20 -3.99 1.99
CA ALA A 38 -1.98 -3.44 3.32
C ALA A 38 -1.61 -1.94 3.25
N ALA A 39 -0.61 -1.59 2.43
CA ALA A 39 -0.19 -0.20 2.25
C ALA A 39 -1.30 0.68 1.62
N PHE A 40 -2.03 0.14 0.64
CA PHE A 40 -3.15 0.85 0.02
C PHE A 40 -4.32 1.04 0.99
N HIS A 41 -4.66 0.04 1.81
CA HIS A 41 -5.71 0.17 2.82
C HIS A 41 -5.32 1.17 3.90
N SER A 42 -4.04 1.25 4.26
CA SER A 42 -3.54 2.31 5.16
C SER A 42 -3.81 3.68 4.56
N LEU A 43 -3.43 3.91 3.28
CA LEU A 43 -3.75 5.15 2.57
C LEU A 43 -5.24 5.49 2.57
N SER A 44 -6.09 4.56 2.13
CA SER A 44 -7.55 4.75 2.06
C SER A 44 -8.18 5.04 3.42
N GLN A 45 -7.70 4.40 4.48
CA GLN A 45 -8.20 4.65 5.84
C GLN A 45 -7.73 6.00 6.37
N THR A 46 -6.48 6.39 6.10
CA THR A 46 -5.97 7.70 6.48
C THR A 46 -6.73 8.82 5.78
N VAL A 47 -7.10 8.67 4.49
CA VAL A 47 -7.99 9.63 3.80
C VAL A 47 -9.31 9.82 4.54
N ALA A 48 -9.99 8.72 4.88
CA ALA A 48 -11.28 8.79 5.58
C ALA A 48 -11.15 9.43 6.98
N SER A 49 -10.09 9.07 7.71
CA SER A 49 -9.82 9.63 9.04
C SER A 49 -9.44 11.11 9.00
N GLU A 50 -8.74 11.56 7.96
CA GLU A 50 -8.31 12.96 7.81
C GLU A 50 -9.46 13.88 7.39
N PHE A 51 -10.29 13.48 6.42
CA PHE A 51 -11.31 14.37 5.85
C PHE A 51 -12.70 14.22 6.47
N VAL A 52 -13.05 13.06 7.03
CA VAL A 52 -14.37 12.79 7.59
C VAL A 52 -14.30 12.02 8.93
N PRO A 53 -13.53 12.51 9.93
CA PRO A 53 -13.28 11.79 11.18
C PRO A 53 -14.55 11.47 11.97
N ALA A 54 -15.51 12.41 12.00
CA ALA A 54 -16.76 12.28 12.76
C ALA A 54 -17.93 11.70 11.95
N ALA A 55 -17.72 11.33 10.68
CA ALA A 55 -18.80 10.83 9.83
C ALA A 55 -19.20 9.39 10.20
N SER A 56 -20.34 8.94 9.67
CA SER A 56 -20.79 7.55 9.84
C SER A 56 -19.80 6.56 9.23
N LYS A 57 -19.92 5.28 9.62
CA LYS A 57 -19.11 4.20 9.07
C LYS A 57 -19.29 4.09 7.55
N GLU A 58 -20.52 4.30 7.08
CA GLU A 58 -20.92 4.25 5.68
C GLU A 58 -20.23 5.38 4.89
N THR A 59 -20.24 6.60 5.40
CA THR A 59 -19.54 7.74 4.77
C THR A 59 -18.03 7.53 4.75
N ARG A 60 -17.44 7.03 5.84
CA ARG A 60 -16.00 6.70 5.86
C ARG A 60 -15.65 5.61 4.83
N LEU A 61 -16.55 4.64 4.61
CA LEU A 61 -16.38 3.62 3.56
C LEU A 61 -16.43 4.22 2.16
N VAL A 62 -17.31 5.20 1.91
CA VAL A 62 -17.37 5.93 0.63
C VAL A 62 -16.03 6.63 0.37
N PHE A 63 -15.49 7.37 1.34
CA PHE A 63 -14.20 8.05 1.21
C PHE A 63 -13.05 7.07 0.97
N ALA A 64 -12.97 6.00 1.75
CA ALA A 64 -11.91 4.99 1.60
C ALA A 64 -11.95 4.31 0.21
N ARG A 65 -13.14 4.09 -0.35
CA ARG A 65 -13.35 3.46 -1.67
C ARG A 65 -13.24 4.43 -2.85
N ALA A 66 -13.30 5.74 -2.61
CA ALA A 66 -13.17 6.74 -3.67
C ALA A 66 -11.76 6.76 -4.28
N ILE A 67 -10.77 6.24 -3.55
CA ILE A 67 -9.38 6.15 -3.98
C ILE A 67 -9.24 5.11 -5.09
N ASP A 68 -8.75 5.57 -6.23
CA ASP A 68 -8.44 4.73 -7.39
C ASP A 68 -6.99 4.27 -7.33
N HIS A 69 -6.73 2.98 -7.49
CA HIS A 69 -5.38 2.42 -7.40
C HIS A 69 -4.42 3.00 -8.46
N GLY A 70 -4.88 3.13 -9.71
CA GLY A 70 -4.05 3.65 -10.80
C GLY A 70 -3.71 5.12 -10.60
N LYS A 71 -4.71 5.93 -10.22
CA LYS A 71 -4.51 7.36 -9.91
C LYS A 71 -3.65 7.57 -8.67
N ALA A 72 -3.82 6.75 -7.64
CA ALA A 72 -2.95 6.79 -6.45
C ALA A 72 -1.48 6.53 -6.84
N LYS A 73 -1.22 5.55 -7.72
CA LYS A 73 0.12 5.29 -8.25
C LYS A 73 0.68 6.48 -9.06
N ASP A 74 -0.14 7.11 -9.91
CA ASP A 74 0.29 8.28 -10.69
C ASP A 74 0.63 9.49 -9.80
N ILE A 75 -0.14 9.70 -8.73
CA ILE A 75 0.10 10.78 -7.76
C ILE A 75 1.34 10.46 -6.93
N CYS A 76 1.52 9.23 -6.50
CA CYS A 76 2.75 8.81 -5.84
C CYS A 76 3.99 9.02 -6.73
N ALA A 77 3.87 8.82 -8.04
CA ALA A 77 4.95 9.16 -8.97
C ALA A 77 5.26 10.66 -8.99
N ALA A 78 4.23 11.53 -9.04
CA ALA A 78 4.40 12.98 -9.01
C ALA A 78 4.98 13.48 -7.67
N TRP A 79 4.63 12.83 -6.56
CA TRP A 79 5.08 13.17 -5.21
C TRP A 79 6.42 12.54 -4.81
N SER A 80 7.04 11.77 -5.69
CA SER A 80 8.37 11.19 -5.44
C SER A 80 9.49 12.23 -5.30
N SER A 81 9.23 13.48 -5.67
CA SER A 81 10.13 14.64 -5.52
C SER A 81 9.64 15.69 -4.51
N CYS A 82 8.59 15.42 -3.72
CA CYS A 82 8.09 16.38 -2.72
C CYS A 82 9.16 16.69 -1.66
N SER A 83 9.06 17.79 -0.91
CA SER A 83 10.11 18.19 0.06
C SER A 83 10.18 17.30 1.31
N ASP A 84 9.10 16.63 1.69
CA ASP A 84 9.05 15.73 2.85
C ASP A 84 9.67 14.36 2.52
N PRO A 85 10.84 14.01 3.11
CA PRO A 85 11.48 12.71 2.87
C PRO A 85 10.60 11.52 3.28
N VAL A 86 9.73 11.69 4.28
CA VAL A 86 8.85 10.64 4.79
C VAL A 86 7.74 10.37 3.78
N LEU A 87 7.08 11.41 3.25
CA LEU A 87 6.09 11.25 2.19
C LEU A 87 6.70 10.78 0.88
N ARG A 88 7.90 11.25 0.50
CA ARG A 88 8.63 10.72 -0.66
C ARG A 88 8.83 9.21 -0.54
N LYS A 89 9.25 8.74 0.66
CA LYS A 89 9.45 7.31 0.93
C LYS A 89 8.13 6.54 0.81
N PHE A 90 7.05 7.05 1.37
CA PHE A 90 5.72 6.44 1.21
C PHE A 90 5.31 6.33 -0.26
N ALA A 91 5.41 7.43 -1.00
CA ALA A 91 5.01 7.52 -2.40
C ALA A 91 5.85 6.57 -3.28
N ALA A 92 7.16 6.54 -3.10
CA ALA A 92 8.05 5.61 -3.80
C ALA A 92 7.67 4.15 -3.51
N ALA A 93 7.46 3.81 -2.23
CA ALA A 93 7.11 2.45 -1.82
C ALA A 93 5.75 2.01 -2.39
N LEU A 94 4.71 2.84 -2.30
CA LEU A 94 3.38 2.48 -2.82
C LEU A 94 3.40 2.28 -4.34
N LYS A 95 4.12 3.14 -5.07
CA LYS A 95 4.32 2.99 -6.52
C LYS A 95 5.04 1.68 -6.86
N ASN A 96 6.11 1.35 -6.14
CA ASN A 96 6.89 0.14 -6.35
C ASN A 96 6.05 -1.13 -6.07
N LEU A 97 5.35 -1.15 -4.94
CA LEU A 97 4.45 -2.23 -4.56
C LEU A 97 3.31 -2.42 -5.56
N TYR A 98 2.75 -1.33 -6.10
CA TYR A 98 1.74 -1.40 -7.16
C TYR A 98 2.27 -2.13 -8.40
N GLN A 99 3.50 -1.80 -8.83
CA GLN A 99 4.13 -2.43 -9.99
C GLN A 99 4.40 -3.91 -9.73
N GLN A 100 5.03 -4.25 -8.60
CA GLN A 100 5.29 -5.65 -8.23
C GLN A 100 3.99 -6.46 -8.13
N ARG A 101 2.93 -5.89 -7.53
CA ARG A 101 1.59 -6.52 -7.49
C ARG A 101 1.05 -6.76 -8.89
N THR A 102 1.24 -5.82 -9.80
CA THR A 102 0.80 -5.95 -11.20
C THR A 102 1.56 -7.07 -11.89
N ASP A 103 2.87 -7.17 -11.71
CA ASP A 103 3.68 -8.25 -12.26
C ASP A 103 3.26 -9.61 -11.67
N CYS A 104 3.09 -9.71 -10.35
CA CYS A 104 2.61 -10.93 -9.70
C CYS A 104 1.22 -11.38 -10.14
N ASP A 105 0.28 -10.45 -10.35
CA ASP A 105 -1.11 -10.81 -10.66
C ASP A 105 -1.37 -11.01 -12.17
N TYR A 106 -0.62 -10.37 -13.05
CA TYR A 106 -0.93 -10.32 -14.48
C TYR A 106 0.19 -10.81 -15.41
N ASN A 107 1.45 -10.83 -14.98
CA ASN A 107 2.53 -11.35 -15.81
C ASN A 107 2.71 -12.85 -15.56
N LEU A 108 2.24 -13.67 -16.52
CA LEU A 108 2.26 -15.13 -16.45
C LEU A 108 3.66 -15.75 -16.37
N GLN A 109 4.70 -14.98 -16.69
CA GLN A 109 6.09 -15.44 -16.67
C GLN A 109 6.89 -14.85 -15.50
N TYR A 110 6.30 -13.94 -14.72
CA TYR A 110 6.98 -13.33 -13.60
C TYR A 110 7.28 -14.37 -12.54
N LYS A 111 8.51 -14.32 -12.03
CA LYS A 111 8.98 -15.14 -10.91
C LYS A 111 9.56 -14.21 -9.86
N ILE A 112 9.24 -14.49 -8.61
CA ILE A 112 9.76 -13.77 -7.47
C ILE A 112 10.33 -14.76 -6.46
N SER A 113 11.41 -14.38 -5.80
CA SER A 113 12.03 -15.15 -4.72
C SER A 113 11.39 -14.85 -3.37
N LYS A 114 11.57 -15.76 -2.41
CA LYS A 114 11.18 -15.54 -1.01
C LYS A 114 11.80 -14.26 -0.43
N ALA A 115 13.04 -13.94 -0.80
CA ALA A 115 13.75 -12.76 -0.33
C ALA A 115 13.12 -11.47 -0.87
N GLU A 116 12.83 -11.40 -2.17
CA GLU A 116 12.14 -10.26 -2.79
C GLU A 116 10.74 -10.08 -2.22
N THR A 117 9.99 -11.16 -1.99
CA THR A 117 8.68 -11.09 -1.32
C THR A 117 8.79 -10.54 0.11
N LEU A 118 9.82 -10.94 0.88
CA LEU A 118 10.06 -10.40 2.22
C LEU A 118 10.42 -8.91 2.17
N VAL A 119 11.16 -8.48 1.15
CA VAL A 119 11.43 -7.06 0.89
C VAL A 119 10.13 -6.30 0.64
N ALA A 120 9.23 -6.80 -0.21
CA ALA A 120 7.94 -6.16 -0.48
C ALA A 120 7.08 -6.03 0.79
N ILE A 121 7.04 -7.05 1.65
CA ILE A 121 6.32 -7.00 2.93
C ILE A 121 6.93 -5.95 3.87
N THR A 122 8.26 -5.91 3.95
CA THR A 122 8.99 -4.93 4.78
C THR A 122 8.78 -3.51 4.26
N GLU A 123 8.77 -3.34 2.94
CA GLU A 123 8.50 -2.07 2.26
C GLU A 123 7.09 -1.58 2.55
N ALA A 124 6.08 -2.45 2.47
CA ALA A 124 4.70 -2.12 2.83
C ALA A 124 4.58 -1.67 4.30
N ALA A 125 5.23 -2.40 5.22
CA ALA A 125 5.25 -2.05 6.63
C ALA A 125 5.89 -0.66 6.86
N GLY A 126 7.03 -0.39 6.20
CA GLY A 126 7.72 0.88 6.26
C GLY A 126 6.92 2.03 5.64
N ALA A 127 6.18 1.77 4.56
CA ALA A 127 5.29 2.73 3.94
C ALA A 127 4.16 3.15 4.91
N MET A 128 3.46 2.18 5.51
CA MET A 128 2.40 2.44 6.49
C MET A 128 2.90 3.34 7.63
N GLN A 129 4.07 3.03 8.21
CA GLN A 129 4.68 3.86 9.25
C GLN A 129 5.10 5.25 8.77
N SER A 130 5.54 5.37 7.52
CA SER A 130 5.93 6.66 6.94
C SER A 130 4.71 7.55 6.78
N LEU A 131 3.60 7.04 6.26
CA LEU A 131 2.36 7.81 6.13
C LEU A 131 1.85 8.34 7.48
N ASP A 132 1.94 7.52 8.54
CA ASP A 132 1.52 7.93 9.88
C ASP A 132 2.40 9.04 10.47
N ARG A 133 3.70 9.05 10.13
CA ARG A 133 4.71 9.99 10.67
C ARG A 133 4.98 11.21 9.80
N ALA A 134 4.39 11.28 8.61
CA ALA A 134 4.53 12.41 7.70
C ALA A 134 4.09 13.73 8.36
N ASP A 135 4.65 14.84 7.88
CA ASP A 135 4.20 16.17 8.33
C ASP A 135 2.68 16.30 8.13
N PRO A 136 1.89 16.71 9.14
CA PRO A 136 0.43 16.72 9.02
C PRO A 136 -0.11 17.60 7.89
N GLY A 137 0.53 18.74 7.62
CA GLY A 137 0.12 19.66 6.56
C GLY A 137 0.36 19.03 5.19
N LEU A 138 1.60 18.60 4.94
CA LEU A 138 1.97 17.96 3.68
C LEU A 138 1.25 16.63 3.46
N ARG A 139 0.98 15.88 4.53
CA ARG A 139 0.20 14.64 4.47
C ARG A 139 -1.23 14.96 4.03
N ARG A 140 -1.86 15.99 4.60
CA ARG A 140 -3.22 16.38 4.20
C ARG A 140 -3.29 16.79 2.73
N ASP A 141 -2.30 17.56 2.25
CA ASP A 141 -2.22 17.96 0.84
C ASP A 141 -2.04 16.74 -0.08
N PHE A 142 -1.16 15.81 0.30
CA PHE A 142 -0.98 14.56 -0.42
C PHE A 142 -2.27 13.72 -0.46
N LEU A 143 -2.96 13.56 0.67
CA LEU A 143 -4.21 12.81 0.74
C LEU A 143 -5.33 13.47 -0.08
N ALA A 144 -5.38 14.81 -0.12
CA ALA A 144 -6.31 15.57 -0.94
C ALA A 144 -6.02 15.35 -2.44
N ALA A 145 -4.76 15.40 -2.84
CA ALA A 145 -4.33 15.10 -4.21
C ALA A 145 -4.81 13.70 -4.61
N VAL A 146 -4.54 12.69 -3.78
CA VAL A 146 -4.96 11.28 -3.98
C VAL A 146 -6.49 11.15 -4.10
N LEU A 147 -7.25 11.76 -3.20
CA LEU A 147 -8.72 11.69 -3.19
C LEU A 147 -9.34 12.37 -4.42
N LEU A 148 -8.86 13.56 -4.77
CA LEU A 148 -9.39 14.37 -5.86
C LEU A 148 -8.83 13.96 -7.23
N LYS A 149 -7.86 13.04 -7.25
CA LYS A 149 -7.19 12.54 -8.47
C LYS A 149 -6.48 13.68 -9.23
N ARG A 150 -5.92 14.63 -8.49
CA ARG A 150 -5.20 15.82 -9.01
C ARG A 150 -3.74 15.77 -8.57
N ARG A 151 -2.83 16.15 -9.47
CA ARG A 151 -1.39 16.17 -9.19
C ARG A 151 -0.98 17.44 -8.48
#